data_AF-A0A496N8C6-F1
#
_entry.id   AF-A0A496N8C6-F1
#
_cell.length_a   1.000
_cell.length_b   1.000
_cell.length_c   1.000
_cell.angle_alpha   90.00
_cell.angle_beta   90.00
_cell.angle_gamma   90.00
#
_symmetry.space_group_name_H-M   'P 1'
#
loop_
_entity.id
_entity.type
_entity.pdbx_description
1 polymer ?
#
loop_
_entity_poly.entity_id
_entity_poly.type
_entity_poly.pdbx_seq_one_letter_code
_entity_poly.pdbx_strand_id
1 'polypeptide(L)'
;SYTRYLLDCGMTGGLPELYAAVTPCALGYAQVARYIIENYPKLPNNPYQAWIDTYSSPEYQQAAQETVDFLTALCKPLDDSQFAHIQQIFTTATRMEIGFWQMGLDLS
;
A
#
# COMPACT_ATOMS: atom_id res chain seq x y z
N SER A 1 -3.36 15.02 4.40
CA SER A 1 -4.25 14.72 3.25
C SER A 1 -4.56 13.24 3.16
N TYR A 2 -3.56 12.34 3.21
CA TYR A 2 -3.74 10.88 3.09
C TYR A 2 -4.61 10.25 4.18
N THR A 3 -4.31 10.49 5.45
CA THR A 3 -5.10 9.97 6.58
C THR A 3 -6.55 10.46 6.57
N ARG A 4 -6.80 11.68 6.10
CA ARG A 4 -8.16 12.22 5.95
C ARG A 4 -8.92 11.55 4.80
N TYR A 5 -8.25 11.30 3.67
CA TYR A 5 -8.81 10.55 2.54
C TYR A 5 -9.20 9.11 2.94
N LEU A 6 -8.35 8.43 3.72
CA LEU A 6 -8.66 7.10 4.27
C LEU A 6 -9.91 7.11 5.17
N LEU A 7 -10.00 8.10 6.05
CA LEU A 7 -11.15 8.27 6.94
C LEU A 7 -12.42 8.59 6.14
N ASP A 8 -12.34 9.45 5.14
CA ASP A 8 -13.48 9.81 4.29
C ASP A 8 -13.98 8.59 3.50
N CYS A 9 -13.09 7.77 2.93
CA CYS A 9 -13.45 6.51 2.28
C CYS A 9 -14.11 5.52 3.25
N GLY A 10 -13.61 5.40 4.48
CA GLY A 10 -14.19 4.53 5.50
C GLY A 10 -15.51 5.03 6.09
N MET A 11 -15.74 6.34 6.11
CA MET A 11 -16.95 6.95 6.65
C MET A 11 -18.08 7.10 5.62
N THR A 12 -17.74 7.17 4.32
CA THR A 12 -18.72 7.44 3.24
C THR A 12 -18.89 6.27 2.27
N GLY A 13 -17.93 5.33 2.21
CA GLY A 13 -17.95 4.16 1.35
C GLY A 13 -18.25 2.85 2.10
N GLY A 14 -18.25 1.74 1.35
CA GLY A 14 -18.32 0.39 1.89
C GLY A 14 -16.95 -0.21 2.20
N LEU A 15 -16.94 -1.49 2.58
CA LEU A 15 -15.71 -2.23 2.79
C LEU A 15 -14.76 -2.25 1.57
N PRO A 16 -15.23 -2.39 0.31
CA PRO A 16 -14.35 -2.35 -0.86
C PRO A 16 -13.62 -1.02 -1.01
N GLU A 17 -14.31 0.11 -0.81
CA GLU A 17 -13.73 1.45 -0.89
C GLU A 17 -12.68 1.68 0.20
N LEU A 18 -12.97 1.26 1.44
CA LEU A 18 -12.02 1.33 2.54
C LEU A 18 -10.77 0.50 2.24
N TYR A 19 -10.94 -0.76 1.83
CA TYR A 19 -9.82 -1.65 1.53
C TYR A 19 -9.00 -1.17 0.34
N ALA A 20 -9.63 -0.63 -0.70
CA ALA A 20 -8.93 -0.03 -1.83
C ALA A 20 -8.09 1.18 -1.42
N ALA A 21 -8.51 1.93 -0.40
CA ALA A 21 -7.76 3.08 0.09
C ALA A 21 -6.55 2.66 0.96
N VAL A 22 -6.66 1.61 1.79
CA VAL A 22 -5.56 1.17 2.69
C VAL A 22 -4.58 0.19 2.05
N THR A 23 -5.02 -0.62 1.09
CA THR A 23 -4.18 -1.68 0.47
C THR A 23 -2.89 -1.14 -0.16
N PRO A 24 -2.89 0.00 -0.88
CA PRO A 24 -1.67 0.58 -1.46
C PRO A 24 -0.55 0.81 -0.44
N CYS A 25 -0.88 1.18 0.80
CA CYS A 25 0.11 1.38 1.85
C CYS A 25 0.79 0.05 2.21
N ALA A 26 0.00 -0.94 2.64
CA ALA A 26 0.53 -2.24 3.08
C ALA A 26 1.30 -2.95 1.95
N LEU A 27 0.72 -3.00 0.76
CA LEU A 27 1.33 -3.61 -0.41
C LEU A 27 2.57 -2.84 -0.89
N GLY A 28 2.51 -1.51 -0.93
CA GLY A 28 3.61 -0.67 -1.41
C GLY A 28 4.88 -0.87 -0.59
N TYR A 29 4.78 -0.84 0.74
CA TYR A 29 5.93 -1.09 1.61
C TYR A 29 6.51 -2.49 1.42
N ALA A 30 5.66 -3.51 1.31
CA ALA A 30 6.09 -4.88 1.05
C ALA A 30 6.84 -5.01 -0.29
N GLN A 31 6.33 -4.36 -1.35
CA GLN A 31 6.95 -4.37 -2.68
C GLN A 31 8.28 -3.63 -2.71
N VAL A 32 8.38 -2.45 -2.07
CA VAL A 32 9.63 -1.68 -2.01
C VAL A 32 10.71 -2.47 -1.27
N ALA A 33 10.38 -3.05 -0.11
CA ALA A 33 11.36 -3.83 0.65
C ALA A 33 11.81 -5.09 -0.12
N ARG A 34 10.88 -5.78 -0.77
CA ARG A 34 11.19 -6.93 -1.64
C ARG A 34 12.10 -6.53 -2.81
N TYR A 35 11.77 -5.44 -3.49
CA TYR A 35 12.59 -4.90 -4.57
C TYR A 35 14.02 -4.60 -4.10
N ILE A 36 14.19 -4.01 -2.92
CA ILE A 36 15.51 -3.70 -2.36
C ILE A 36 16.33 -4.98 -2.15
N ILE A 37 15.77 -6.02 -1.51
CA ILE A 37 16.52 -7.26 -1.21
C ILE A 37 16.85 -8.08 -2.46
N GLU A 38 16.06 -7.96 -3.53
CA GLU A 38 16.27 -8.67 -4.79
C GLU A 38 17.31 -7.99 -5.69
N ASN A 39 17.39 -6.65 -5.63
CA ASN A 39 18.17 -5.87 -6.59
C ASN A 39 19.44 -5.25 -6.00
N TYR A 40 19.57 -5.19 -4.67
CA TYR A 40 20.71 -4.55 -4.01
C TYR A 40 21.33 -5.46 -2.95
N PRO A 41 22.67 -5.49 -2.85
CA PRO A 41 23.34 -6.24 -1.78
C PRO A 41 23.09 -5.56 -0.43
N LYS A 42 23.07 -6.36 0.64
CA LYS A 42 23.04 -5.85 2.01
C LYS A 42 24.33 -5.06 2.29
N LEU A 43 24.19 -3.78 2.64
CA LEU A 43 25.31 -2.90 2.95
C LEU A 43 25.69 -3.01 4.45
N PRO A 44 26.99 -3.05 4.79
CA PRO A 44 27.41 -2.95 6.18
C PRO A 44 27.03 -1.58 6.77
N ASN A 45 26.59 -1.56 8.03
CA ASN A 45 26.19 -0.33 8.74
C ASN A 45 25.11 0.51 8.04
N ASN A 46 24.19 -0.13 7.31
CA ASN A 46 23.07 0.55 6.68
C ASN A 46 22.06 1.07 7.73
N PRO A 47 21.86 2.39 7.87
CA PRO A 47 20.93 2.95 8.86
C PRO A 47 19.47 2.57 8.59
N TYR A 48 19.12 2.16 7.37
CA TYR A 48 17.77 1.76 6.98
C TYR A 48 17.53 0.24 7.07
N GLN A 49 18.51 -0.54 7.54
CA GLN A 49 18.41 -2.00 7.50
C GLN A 49 17.23 -2.54 8.31
N ALA A 50 16.94 -1.97 9.48
CA ALA A 50 15.82 -2.41 10.31
C ALA A 50 14.47 -2.21 9.61
N TRP A 51 14.32 -1.14 8.83
CA TRP A 51 13.14 -0.88 8.01
C TRP A 51 13.01 -1.95 6.92
N ILE A 52 14.10 -2.20 6.18
CA ILE A 52 14.13 -3.23 5.12
C ILE A 52 13.79 -4.60 5.70
N ASP A 53 14.43 -5.01 6.80
CA ASP A 53 14.22 -6.31 7.45
C ASP A 53 12.76 -6.47 7.94
N THR A 54 12.15 -5.39 8.45
CA THR A 54 10.75 -5.42 8.90
C THR A 54 9.78 -5.64 7.74
N TYR A 55 9.90 -4.86 6.66
CA TYR A 55 8.93 -4.90 5.56
C TYR A 55 9.20 -6.03 4.56
N SER A 56 10.41 -6.59 4.55
CA SER A 56 10.74 -7.82 3.79
C SER A 56 10.51 -9.11 4.58
N SER A 57 10.12 -9.03 5.86
CA SER A 57 9.89 -10.21 6.69
C SER A 57 8.76 -11.08 6.11
N PRO A 58 8.84 -12.42 6.26
CA PRO A 58 7.77 -13.31 5.83
C PRO A 58 6.40 -12.92 6.41
N GLU A 59 6.37 -12.49 7.67
CA GLU A 59 5.15 -12.10 8.37
C GLU A 59 4.49 -10.87 7.74
N TYR A 60 5.28 -9.83 7.42
CA TYR A 60 4.74 -8.63 6.79
C TYR A 60 4.31 -8.90 5.35
N GLN A 61 5.09 -9.68 4.60
CA GLN A 61 4.78 -10.06 3.22
C GLN A 61 3.48 -10.86 3.14
N GLN A 62 3.26 -11.77 4.10
CA GLN A 62 2.00 -12.51 4.22
C GLN A 62 0.83 -11.56 4.52
N ALA A 63 0.95 -10.68 5.52
CA ALA A 63 -0.11 -9.74 5.86
C ALA A 63 -0.48 -8.80 4.69
N ALA A 64 0.52 -8.35 3.92
CA ALA A 64 0.29 -7.55 2.72
C ALA A 64 -0.47 -8.34 1.65
N GLN A 65 -0.14 -9.61 1.44
CA GLN A 65 -0.85 -10.48 0.50
C GLN A 65 -2.29 -10.76 0.96
N GLU A 66 -2.50 -11.04 2.23
CA GLU A 66 -3.85 -11.25 2.81
C GLU A 66 -4.74 -10.01 2.62
N THR A 67 -4.16 -8.81 2.72
CA THR A 67 -4.87 -7.56 2.45
C THR A 67 -5.32 -7.47 0.98
N VAL A 68 -4.45 -7.84 0.03
CA VAL A 68 -4.77 -7.89 -1.40
C VAL A 68 -5.85 -8.94 -1.69
N ASP A 69 -5.73 -10.12 -1.09
CA ASP A 69 -6.68 -11.21 -1.29
C ASP A 69 -8.07 -10.84 -0.77
N PHE A 70 -8.13 -10.15 0.37
CA PHE A 70 -9.38 -9.66 0.94
C PHE A 70 -10.04 -8.59 0.06
N LEU A 71 -9.28 -7.59 -0.41
CA LEU A 71 -9.79 -6.62 -1.37
C LEU A 71 -10.29 -7.31 -2.64
N THR A 72 -9.54 -8.27 -3.17
CA THR A 72 -9.94 -9.04 -4.36
C THR A 72 -11.25 -9.79 -4.13
N ALA A 73 -11.44 -10.39 -2.96
CA ALA A 73 -12.69 -11.05 -2.59
C ALA A 73 -13.87 -10.08 -2.50
N LEU A 74 -13.65 -8.89 -1.92
CA LEU A 74 -14.65 -7.81 -1.86
C LEU A 74 -15.04 -7.28 -3.25
N CYS A 75 -14.15 -7.34 -4.23
CA CYS A 75 -14.41 -6.90 -5.59
C CYS A 75 -15.19 -7.91 -6.45
N LYS A 76 -15.26 -9.20 -6.07
CA LYS A 76 -15.92 -10.26 -6.87
C LYS A 76 -17.38 -9.99 -7.28
N PRO A 77 -18.26 -9.46 -6.41
CA PRO A 77 -19.66 -9.24 -6.75
C PRO A 77 -19.92 -7.91 -7.46
N LEU A 78 -18.89 -7.08 -7.66
CA LEU A 78 -19.05 -5.74 -8.21
C LEU A 78 -19.30 -5.79 -9.73
N ASP A 79 -20.15 -4.88 -10.21
CA ASP A 79 -20.25 -4.60 -11.64
C ASP A 79 -19.07 -3.74 -12.14
N ASP A 80 -18.98 -3.55 -13.46
CA ASP A 80 -17.88 -2.79 -14.08
C ASP A 80 -17.77 -1.35 -13.59
N SER A 81 -18.90 -0.70 -13.30
CA SER A 81 -18.94 0.69 -12.83
C SER A 81 -18.44 0.79 -11.40
N GLN A 82 -18.88 -0.13 -10.54
CA GLN A 82 -18.41 -0.25 -9.16
C GLN A 82 -16.93 -0.60 -9.12
N PHE A 83 -16.48 -1.58 -9.91
CA PHE A 83 -15.07 -1.96 -9.97
C PHE A 83 -14.19 -0.79 -10.43
N ALA A 84 -14.62 -0.03 -11.45
CA ALA A 84 -13.92 1.16 -11.90
C ALA A 84 -13.81 2.22 -10.79
N HIS A 85 -14.84 2.40 -9.96
CA HIS A 85 -14.79 3.28 -8.80
C HIS A 85 -13.74 2.83 -7.76
N ILE A 86 -13.72 1.53 -7.44
CA ILE A 86 -12.71 0.95 -6.52
C ILE A 86 -11.30 1.14 -7.07
N GLN A 87 -11.10 0.92 -8.37
CA GLN A 87 -9.81 1.15 -9.03
C GLN A 87 -9.36 2.62 -8.94
N GLN A 88 -10.28 3.57 -9.09
CA GLN A 88 -9.97 4.99 -8.95
C GLN A 88 -9.48 5.34 -7.53
N ILE A 89 -10.10 4.76 -6.51
CA ILE A 89 -9.68 4.93 -5.11
C ILE A 89 -8.27 4.37 -4.91
N PHE A 90 -8.03 3.13 -5.32
CA PHE A 90 -6.73 2.49 -5.21
C PHE A 90 -5.63 3.30 -5.93
N THR A 91 -5.91 3.77 -7.14
CA THR A 91 -4.99 4.58 -7.94
C THR A 91 -4.70 5.92 -7.25
N THR A 92 -5.72 6.55 -6.67
CA THR A 92 -5.57 7.82 -5.95
C THR A 92 -4.73 7.65 -4.70
N ALA A 93 -5.02 6.65 -3.87
CA ALA A 93 -4.24 6.33 -2.69
C ALA A 93 -2.77 6.02 -3.04
N THR A 94 -2.52 5.24 -4.10
CA THR A 94 -1.16 4.96 -4.60
C THR A 94 -0.43 6.25 -4.99
N ARG A 95 -1.09 7.18 -5.69
CA ARG A 95 -0.48 8.49 -6.03
C ARG A 95 -0.14 9.31 -4.80
N MET A 96 -0.95 9.24 -3.75
CA MET A 96 -0.69 9.95 -2.49
C MET A 96 0.50 9.34 -1.74
N GLU A 97 0.67 8.02 -1.75
CA GLU A 97 1.86 7.34 -1.21
C GLU A 97 3.14 7.76 -1.96
N ILE A 98 3.09 7.83 -3.29
CA ILE A 98 4.21 8.35 -4.09
C ILE A 98 4.55 9.79 -3.65
N GLY A 99 3.53 10.63 -3.47
CA GLY A 99 3.71 11.99 -2.96
C GLY A 99 4.31 12.02 -1.54
N PHE A 100 3.96 11.07 -0.67
CA PHE A 100 4.54 10.93 0.66
C PHE A 100 6.04 10.68 0.61
N TRP A 101 6.49 9.75 -0.22
CA TRP A 101 7.91 9.49 -0.43
C TRP A 101 8.63 10.71 -1.04
N GLN A 102 8.02 11.37 -2.02
CA GLN A 102 8.61 12.56 -2.64
C GLN A 102 8.81 13.70 -1.63
N MET A 103 7.82 13.97 -0.77
CA MET A 103 7.97 14.97 0.30
C MET A 103 9.15 14.64 1.22
N GLY A 104 9.37 13.36 1.54
CA GLY A 104 10.50 12.92 2.35
C GLY A 104 11.85 13.18 1.67
N LEU A 105 11.93 13.03 0.34
CA LEU A 105 13.13 13.32 -0.44
C LEU A 105 13.37 14.83 -0.59
N ASP A 106 12.32 15.62 -0.81
CA ASP A 106 12.44 17.08 -0.99
C ASP A 106 12.86 17.80 0.30
N LEU A 107 12.61 17.18 1.46
CA LEU A 107 13.01 17.68 2.78
C LEU A 107 14.40 17.17 3.24
N SER A 108 15.05 16.31 2.44
CA SER A 108 16.34 15.68 2.77
C SER A 108 17.56 16.46 2.28
#